data_AF-A0A2U2BVA4-F1
#
_entry.id   AF-A0A2U2BVA4-F1
#
_cell.length_a   1.000
_cell.length_b   1.000
_cell.length_c   1.000
_cell.angle_alpha   90.00
_cell.angle_beta   90.00
_cell.angle_gamma   90.00
#
_symmetry.space_group_name_H-M   'P 1'
#
loop_
_entity.id
_entity.type
_entity.pdbx_description
1 polymer ?
#
loop_
_entity_poly.entity_id
_entity_poly.type
_entity_poly.pdbx_seq_one_letter_code
_entity_poly.pdbx_strand_id
1 'polypeptide(L)'
;MLSGGAAIGLAFGAFSLAAPAASAFQGHEGGQSGGHETDHTDHADGDDHQSGGQGQQGGRDERPGAGGPQGGQGGRSLESIFRDVTGADEDSDRPDWAGQPGGQSGSGGGQPEGRGGQPENPGGGQPGGAGSSGQGDLFGDLWIILRDENGVPILTDEGWVQPIDSEGELIALDEEGHPVDETLTQEVEMGRLNVGRAPNSVLDRRAEEVINLLQDATELSTDAAGRLVITDSDGEAHTIDSPLENLAIYVALLTQGSITGVGDLPGDAFDYLTDGVLTAEDLAASASFLAAATDKTGAFTSDEVAYINAFLDINTVTEGDNVTYSVIDYSNFTYDRSDAYEGVEVNVLVQQDDGTWTVESVDIYETVFGDVDAEAAGTLDAYTQAADDARAVINFLHEYEVPVSTLGEATN
;
A
#
# COMPACT_ATOMS: atom_id res chain seq x y z
N MET A 1 39.83 0.88 -41.06
CA MET A 1 40.37 1.90 -40.15
C MET A 1 39.30 2.96 -39.98
N LEU A 2 38.81 3.10 -38.73
CA LEU A 2 37.92 4.13 -38.17
C LEU A 2 36.52 4.21 -38.82
N SER A 3 35.45 3.61 -38.29
CA SER A 3 34.80 3.71 -36.95
C SER A 3 34.37 5.14 -36.60
N GLY A 4 33.06 5.31 -36.38
CA GLY A 4 32.41 6.53 -35.91
C GLY A 4 30.91 6.30 -35.79
N GLY A 5 30.51 5.39 -34.87
CA GLY A 5 29.13 5.25 -34.42
C GLY A 5 28.80 6.37 -33.43
N ALA A 6 27.70 7.07 -33.67
CA ALA A 6 27.15 8.05 -32.75
C ALA A 6 26.32 7.32 -31.70
N ALA A 7 26.80 7.31 -30.46
CA ALA A 7 26.02 6.93 -29.29
C ALA A 7 25.10 8.10 -28.93
N ILE A 8 23.79 7.85 -28.93
CA ILE A 8 22.78 8.75 -28.36
C ILE A 8 22.73 8.41 -26.87
N GLY A 9 23.18 9.33 -26.02
CA GLY A 9 23.05 9.22 -24.58
C GLY A 9 21.65 9.68 -24.17
N LEU A 10 20.82 8.74 -23.73
CA LEU A 10 19.67 9.03 -22.87
C LEU A 10 20.24 9.38 -21.49
N ALA A 11 20.03 10.62 -21.06
CA ALA A 11 20.35 11.05 -19.71
C ALA A 11 19.24 10.53 -18.79
N PHE A 12 19.45 9.36 -18.19
CA PHE A 12 18.65 8.91 -17.06
C PHE A 12 19.12 9.67 -15.82
N GLY A 13 18.23 10.49 -15.27
CA GLY A 13 18.43 11.14 -13.99
C GLY A 13 18.41 10.08 -12.90
N ALA A 14 19.58 9.76 -12.35
CA ALA A 14 19.67 8.99 -11.12
C ALA A 14 19.15 9.86 -9.96
N PHE A 15 17.95 9.54 -9.48
CA PHE A 15 17.46 10.07 -8.22
C PHE A 15 18.37 9.54 -7.10
N SER A 16 19.07 10.45 -6.43
CA SER A 16 19.83 10.13 -5.23
C SER A 16 18.94 10.44 -4.04
N LEU A 17 18.35 9.40 -3.44
CA LEU A 17 17.74 9.51 -2.11
C LEU A 17 18.85 9.90 -1.11
N ALA A 18 18.91 11.18 -0.76
CA ALA A 18 19.87 11.71 0.19
C ALA A 18 19.35 11.48 1.61
N ALA A 19 19.84 10.44 2.27
CA ALA A 19 19.68 10.25 3.71
C ALA A 19 20.28 11.46 4.47
N PRO A 20 19.61 12.02 5.49
CA PRO A 20 20.13 13.16 6.23
C PRO A 20 21.33 12.74 7.09
N ALA A 21 22.49 13.32 6.78
CA ALA A 21 23.71 13.14 7.55
C ALA A 21 23.58 13.82 8.93
N ALA A 22 23.53 13.02 9.99
CA ALA A 22 23.67 13.47 11.37
C ALA A 22 25.02 14.20 11.56
N SER A 23 24.98 15.52 11.75
CA SER A 23 26.16 16.32 12.04
C SER A 23 26.53 16.22 13.53
N ALA A 24 27.55 15.42 13.80
CA ALA A 24 28.20 15.34 15.10
C ALA A 24 28.87 16.68 15.45
N PHE A 25 28.33 17.38 16.45
CA PHE A 25 28.92 18.57 17.03
C PHE A 25 29.93 18.17 18.13
N GLN A 26 31.22 18.34 17.87
CA GLN A 26 32.28 18.10 18.86
C GLN A 26 33.15 19.33 19.06
N GLY A 27 33.15 19.87 20.29
CA GLY A 27 34.40 20.33 20.93
C GLY A 27 34.39 21.66 21.70
N HIS A 28 34.98 21.57 22.91
CA HIS A 28 35.55 22.60 23.82
C HIS A 28 34.60 23.24 24.86
N GLU A 29 34.91 23.33 26.17
CA GLU A 29 36.16 23.18 26.94
C GLU A 29 35.92 23.19 28.49
N GLY A 30 36.78 22.49 29.27
CA GLY A 30 37.17 22.75 30.69
C GLY A 30 36.21 22.28 31.82
N GLY A 31 36.61 21.69 32.95
CA GLY A 31 37.90 21.33 33.58
C GLY A 31 37.72 21.04 35.10
N GLN A 32 38.68 20.31 35.71
CA GLN A 32 38.94 20.06 37.17
C GLN A 32 37.99 19.10 37.94
N SER A 33 38.40 18.28 38.93
CA SER A 33 39.69 17.81 39.49
C SER A 33 39.44 16.73 40.57
N GLY A 34 40.37 15.76 40.75
CA GLY A 34 40.64 14.99 42.00
C GLY A 34 39.66 13.84 42.32
N GLY A 35 40.05 12.61 42.72
CA GLY A 35 41.31 12.04 43.18
C GLY A 35 41.09 11.37 44.56
N HIS A 36 41.04 10.03 44.65
CA HIS A 36 41.73 9.22 45.68
C HIS A 36 41.46 7.71 45.51
N GLU A 37 42.54 6.93 45.58
CA GLU A 37 42.57 5.48 45.80
C GLU A 37 42.29 5.14 47.27
N THR A 38 41.79 3.94 47.57
CA THR A 38 42.48 2.90 48.36
C THR A 38 41.63 1.62 48.45
N ASP A 39 42.19 0.54 47.90
CA ASP A 39 42.41 -0.80 48.47
C ASP A 39 41.61 -1.25 49.71
N HIS A 40 41.02 -2.46 49.65
CA HIS A 40 41.23 -3.54 50.63
C HIS A 40 40.44 -4.82 50.29
N THR A 41 41.04 -5.92 50.71
CA THR A 41 40.91 -7.33 50.32
C THR A 41 39.96 -8.18 51.18
N ASP A 42 39.55 -9.30 50.58
CA ASP A 42 39.45 -10.68 51.12
C ASP A 42 38.21 -11.26 51.83
N HIS A 43 37.99 -12.53 51.42
CA HIS A 43 37.36 -13.70 52.05
C HIS A 43 35.83 -13.87 51.99
N ALA A 44 35.25 -15.09 51.90
CA ALA A 44 35.57 -16.45 51.42
C ALA A 44 34.47 -17.37 52.04
N ASP A 45 34.14 -18.47 51.35
CA ASP A 45 33.43 -19.69 51.80
C ASP A 45 31.93 -19.56 52.21
N GLY A 46 31.03 -20.48 51.86
CA GLY A 46 31.14 -21.77 51.14
C GLY A 46 29.81 -22.54 51.31
N ASP A 47 29.50 -23.38 50.30
CA ASP A 47 28.94 -24.75 50.38
C ASP A 47 27.60 -25.01 51.17
N ASP A 48 26.67 -25.89 50.78
CA ASP A 48 26.72 -27.02 49.85
C ASP A 48 25.31 -27.65 49.63
N HIS A 49 25.26 -28.54 48.61
CA HIS A 49 24.46 -29.80 48.48
C HIS A 49 22.97 -29.76 48.02
N GLN A 50 22.65 -30.24 46.80
CA GLN A 50 22.44 -31.65 46.31
C GLN A 50 21.00 -32.17 46.56
N SER A 51 20.34 -32.98 45.72
CA SER A 51 20.69 -33.74 44.51
C SER A 51 19.44 -34.44 43.91
N GLY A 52 19.47 -34.73 42.59
CA GLY A 52 18.98 -35.97 41.95
C GLY A 52 17.49 -36.09 41.60
N GLY A 53 17.06 -36.66 40.47
CA GLY A 53 17.75 -37.29 39.33
C GLY A 53 16.79 -38.18 38.51
N GLN A 54 17.03 -38.28 37.18
CA GLN A 54 16.84 -39.40 36.21
C GLN A 54 15.47 -40.13 36.10
N GLY A 55 14.94 -40.60 34.96
CA GLY A 55 15.33 -40.68 33.54
C GLY A 55 14.40 -41.63 32.73
N GLN A 56 14.40 -41.49 31.40
CA GLN A 56 14.33 -42.50 30.30
C GLN A 56 13.10 -43.36 29.89
N GLN A 57 12.94 -43.46 28.55
CA GLN A 57 12.31 -44.49 27.65
C GLN A 57 10.77 -44.53 27.58
N GLY A 58 10.03 -44.74 26.48
CA GLY A 58 10.28 -44.99 25.03
C GLY A 58 9.03 -45.68 24.40
N GLY A 59 8.59 -45.28 23.18
CA GLY A 59 7.98 -46.16 22.14
C GLY A 59 6.45 -46.44 22.02
N ARG A 60 5.90 -46.04 20.85
CA ARG A 60 4.87 -46.64 19.95
C ARG A 60 3.34 -46.49 20.14
N ASP A 61 2.75 -46.01 19.02
CA ASP A 61 1.49 -46.36 18.31
C ASP A 61 0.15 -46.52 19.03
N GLU A 62 -0.83 -45.67 18.68
CA GLU A 62 -2.23 -46.02 18.32
C GLU A 62 -3.06 -44.77 17.90
N ARG A 63 -3.67 -44.79 16.71
CA ARG A 63 -4.90 -44.05 16.32
C ARG A 63 -6.07 -45.06 16.36
N PRO A 64 -7.38 -44.70 16.35
CA PRO A 64 -8.01 -43.37 16.25
C PRO A 64 -9.10 -43.09 17.32
N GLY A 65 -9.34 -41.81 17.64
CA GLY A 65 -10.47 -41.39 18.47
C GLY A 65 -10.90 -39.98 18.13
N ALA A 66 -12.09 -39.86 17.55
CA ALA A 66 -12.72 -38.62 17.15
C ALA A 66 -13.02 -37.69 18.34
N GLY A 67 -12.71 -36.41 18.17
CA GLY A 67 -13.07 -35.33 19.08
C GLY A 67 -12.57 -34.02 18.49
N GLY A 68 -13.38 -33.39 17.62
CA GLY A 68 -13.06 -32.07 17.09
C GLY A 68 -13.26 -30.97 18.13
N PRO A 69 -12.64 -29.81 17.91
CA PRO A 69 -13.22 -28.54 18.29
C PRO A 69 -13.50 -27.68 17.05
N GLN A 70 -14.71 -27.12 17.06
CA GLN A 70 -15.14 -25.98 16.28
C GLN A 70 -14.50 -24.68 16.79
N GLY A 71 -14.39 -23.72 15.88
CA GLY A 71 -13.97 -22.33 16.11
C GLY A 71 -12.59 -22.11 15.48
N GLY A 72 -12.41 -21.41 14.37
CA GLY A 72 -13.10 -20.21 13.94
C GLY A 72 -12.05 -19.09 13.91
N GLN A 73 -11.27 -19.03 12.83
CA GLN A 73 -10.43 -17.90 12.44
C GLN A 73 -10.26 -18.00 10.92
N GLY A 74 -11.22 -17.41 10.23
CA GLY A 74 -11.14 -17.12 8.81
C GLY A 74 -10.68 -15.68 8.67
N GLY A 75 -9.43 -15.52 8.27
CA GLY A 75 -8.75 -14.28 7.97
C GLY A 75 -7.37 -14.67 7.48
N ARG A 76 -7.29 -15.09 6.22
CA ARG A 76 -5.98 -15.28 5.59
C ARG A 76 -5.50 -13.87 5.24
N SER A 77 -4.60 -13.31 6.04
CA SER A 77 -3.90 -12.09 5.66
C SER A 77 -3.11 -12.36 4.38
N LEU A 78 -2.93 -11.32 3.57
CA LEU A 78 -2.19 -11.36 2.30
C LEU A 78 -0.78 -11.98 2.50
N GLU A 79 -0.18 -11.78 3.67
CA GLU A 79 1.04 -12.45 4.17
C GLU A 79 1.05 -13.98 3.94
N SER A 80 -0.07 -14.66 4.18
CA SER A 80 -0.14 -16.12 4.04
C SER A 80 -0.15 -16.59 2.58
N ILE A 81 -0.59 -15.74 1.66
CA ILE A 81 -0.65 -16.01 0.21
C ILE A 81 0.73 -15.79 -0.40
N PHE A 82 1.40 -14.70 -0.03
CA PHE A 82 2.78 -14.44 -0.41
C PHE A 82 3.76 -15.54 0.07
N ARG A 83 3.52 -16.15 1.24
CA ARG A 83 4.31 -17.30 1.72
C ARG A 83 3.97 -18.63 1.04
N ASP A 84 2.71 -18.89 0.66
CA ASP A 84 2.26 -20.17 0.10
C ASP A 84 2.83 -20.44 -1.31
N VAL A 85 3.28 -19.39 -2.02
CA VAL A 85 3.78 -19.48 -3.40
C VAL A 85 5.24 -19.96 -3.51
N THR A 86 6.01 -19.98 -2.42
CA THR A 86 7.42 -20.47 -2.44
C THR A 86 7.59 -21.91 -1.95
N GLY A 87 6.50 -22.58 -1.56
CA GLY A 87 6.48 -24.00 -1.20
C GLY A 87 6.19 -24.87 -2.42
N ALA A 88 7.25 -25.45 -3.01
CA ALA A 88 7.10 -26.50 -4.00
C ALA A 88 6.36 -27.71 -3.38
N ASP A 89 5.12 -27.96 -3.81
CA ASP A 89 4.54 -29.30 -3.86
C ASP A 89 3.64 -29.40 -5.11
N GLU A 90 4.14 -30.15 -6.08
CA GLU A 90 3.36 -30.77 -7.14
C GLU A 90 2.36 -31.75 -6.50
N ASP A 91 1.06 -31.49 -6.62
CA ASP A 91 0.01 -32.50 -6.83
C ASP A 91 -1.35 -31.81 -7.00
N SER A 92 -1.61 -31.31 -8.21
CA SER A 92 -2.91 -30.78 -8.60
C SER A 92 -3.88 -31.94 -8.93
N ASP A 93 -4.63 -32.39 -7.92
CA ASP A 93 -5.78 -33.28 -8.06
C ASP A 93 -6.95 -32.59 -8.79
N ARG A 94 -6.77 -32.29 -10.09
CA ARG A 94 -7.82 -31.78 -10.96
C ARG A 94 -8.66 -32.97 -11.48
N PRO A 95 -9.94 -33.11 -11.11
CA PRO A 95 -10.73 -34.26 -11.55
C PRO A 95 -11.26 -34.10 -12.99
N ASP A 96 -11.32 -35.21 -13.73
CA ASP A 96 -11.65 -35.32 -15.16
C ASP A 96 -13.02 -34.76 -15.61
N TRP A 97 -13.88 -34.30 -14.70
CA TRP A 97 -15.19 -33.75 -15.05
C TRP A 97 -15.16 -32.25 -15.39
N ALA A 98 -14.05 -31.56 -15.13
CA ALA A 98 -13.87 -30.16 -15.50
C ALA A 98 -13.61 -30.03 -17.01
N GLY A 99 -14.69 -30.07 -17.79
CA GLY A 99 -14.68 -29.90 -19.24
C GLY A 99 -13.93 -28.65 -19.71
N GLN A 100 -13.37 -28.75 -20.92
CA GLN A 100 -12.54 -27.71 -21.55
C GLN A 100 -13.32 -26.40 -21.79
N PRO A 101 -12.71 -25.21 -21.57
CA PRO A 101 -13.32 -23.93 -21.91
C PRO A 101 -13.56 -23.84 -23.42
N GLY A 102 -14.82 -23.77 -23.83
CA GLY A 102 -15.23 -23.59 -25.21
C GLY A 102 -14.94 -22.16 -25.69
N GLY A 103 -14.21 -22.05 -26.80
CA GLY A 103 -13.86 -20.79 -27.45
C GLY A 103 -15.02 -20.13 -28.20
N GLN A 104 -14.85 -18.82 -28.42
CA GLN A 104 -15.67 -17.93 -29.25
C GLN A 104 -16.02 -18.56 -30.62
N SER A 105 -17.32 -18.57 -30.98
CA SER A 105 -17.82 -18.11 -32.30
C SER A 105 -19.32 -18.38 -32.50
N GLY A 106 -20.03 -17.36 -33.02
CA GLY A 106 -21.00 -17.56 -34.10
C GLY A 106 -22.46 -17.83 -33.74
N SER A 107 -23.28 -16.79 -33.89
CA SER A 107 -24.58 -16.79 -34.59
C SER A 107 -25.57 -17.94 -34.37
N GLY A 108 -26.68 -17.58 -33.70
CA GLY A 108 -28.01 -17.82 -34.27
C GLY A 108 -28.80 -19.04 -33.78
N GLY A 109 -30.01 -18.76 -33.29
CA GLY A 109 -31.17 -19.59 -33.61
C GLY A 109 -31.91 -20.20 -32.42
N GLY A 110 -33.19 -19.86 -32.32
CA GLY A 110 -34.22 -20.88 -32.08
C GLY A 110 -34.69 -21.04 -30.63
N GLN A 111 -35.60 -20.16 -30.25
CA GLN A 111 -36.65 -20.45 -29.26
C GLN A 111 -37.45 -21.70 -29.70
N PRO A 112 -37.83 -22.60 -28.77
CA PRO A 112 -39.05 -23.38 -28.94
C PRO A 112 -40.06 -23.07 -27.84
N GLU A 113 -41.25 -22.68 -28.29
CA GLU A 113 -42.46 -22.55 -27.49
C GLU A 113 -43.01 -23.92 -27.07
N GLY A 114 -43.44 -24.01 -25.80
CA GLY A 114 -44.73 -24.63 -25.45
C GLY A 114 -44.74 -26.08 -24.97
N ARG A 115 -44.94 -26.28 -23.65
CA ARG A 115 -46.22 -26.81 -23.09
C ARG A 115 -46.16 -26.98 -21.56
N GLY A 116 -47.09 -26.29 -20.89
CA GLY A 116 -48.02 -26.97 -19.98
C GLY A 116 -47.90 -26.71 -18.48
N GLY A 117 -48.87 -25.94 -17.97
CA GLY A 117 -49.63 -26.34 -16.78
C GLY A 117 -49.15 -25.84 -15.42
N GLN A 118 -49.67 -24.67 -15.04
CA GLN A 118 -49.71 -24.16 -13.67
C GLN A 118 -50.45 -25.14 -12.71
N PRO A 119 -50.03 -25.20 -11.44
CA PRO A 119 -50.99 -25.01 -10.37
C PRO A 119 -50.55 -23.93 -9.38
N GLU A 120 -51.52 -23.13 -8.93
CA GLU A 120 -51.34 -22.07 -7.95
C GLU A 120 -51.40 -22.58 -6.50
N ASN A 121 -50.59 -21.94 -5.65
CA ASN A 121 -50.67 -21.76 -4.18
C ASN A 121 -50.32 -22.95 -3.24
N PRO A 122 -49.90 -22.73 -1.97
CA PRO A 122 -49.88 -21.48 -1.19
C PRO A 122 -48.60 -21.19 -0.35
N GLY A 123 -48.45 -19.93 0.05
CA GLY A 123 -47.60 -19.39 1.13
C GLY A 123 -46.52 -20.26 1.79
N GLY A 124 -45.26 -19.85 1.60
CA GLY A 124 -44.17 -20.00 2.59
C GLY A 124 -43.41 -18.68 2.57
N GLY A 125 -43.50 -17.82 3.58
CA GLY A 125 -43.01 -18.13 4.91
C GLY A 125 -41.50 -18.05 4.86
N GLN A 126 -40.96 -16.82 4.87
CA GLN A 126 -39.54 -16.54 5.04
C GLN A 126 -39.03 -17.38 6.22
N PRO A 127 -38.14 -18.35 6.03
CA PRO A 127 -37.46 -18.97 7.16
C PRO A 127 -36.55 -17.90 7.76
N GLY A 128 -36.98 -17.34 8.89
CA GLY A 128 -36.12 -16.53 9.73
C GLY A 128 -34.89 -17.35 10.12
N GLY A 129 -33.71 -16.74 9.99
CA GLY A 129 -32.44 -17.38 10.28
C GLY A 129 -31.53 -17.56 9.07
N ALA A 130 -31.43 -16.56 8.21
CA ALA A 130 -30.19 -16.31 7.49
C ALA A 130 -29.75 -14.92 7.94
N GLY A 131 -28.83 -14.89 8.91
CA GLY A 131 -28.11 -13.66 9.23
C GLY A 131 -27.50 -13.17 7.93
N SER A 132 -27.91 -11.97 7.52
CA SER A 132 -27.09 -11.15 6.66
C SER A 132 -25.76 -11.03 7.39
N SER A 133 -24.75 -11.81 7.00
CA SER A 133 -23.39 -11.58 7.43
C SER A 133 -22.87 -10.34 6.71
N GLY A 134 -23.44 -9.18 7.07
CA GLY A 134 -22.72 -8.13 7.77
C GLY A 134 -21.49 -7.52 7.12
N GLN A 135 -21.28 -7.65 5.81
CA GLN A 135 -20.30 -6.79 5.11
C GLN A 135 -20.93 -5.49 4.57
N GLY A 136 -22.27 -5.42 4.45
CA GLY A 136 -22.95 -4.28 3.83
C GLY A 136 -23.38 -3.17 4.78
N ASP A 137 -23.60 -3.47 6.07
CA ASP A 137 -24.09 -2.50 7.06
C ASP A 137 -22.98 -1.97 8.00
N LEU A 138 -21.76 -2.52 7.94
CA LEU A 138 -20.69 -2.21 8.90
C LEU A 138 -19.91 -0.92 8.59
N PHE A 139 -20.11 -0.34 7.41
CA PHE A 139 -19.33 0.80 6.91
C PHE A 139 -20.22 1.87 6.26
N GLY A 140 -21.42 2.04 6.83
CA GLY A 140 -22.55 2.78 6.24
C GLY A 140 -22.23 4.23 5.88
N ASP A 141 -21.46 4.93 6.72
CA ASP A 141 -21.06 6.31 6.47
C ASP A 141 -19.60 6.50 6.88
N LEU A 142 -18.74 6.93 5.94
CA LEU A 142 -17.37 7.33 6.25
C LEU A 142 -17.35 8.84 6.48
N TRP A 143 -16.98 9.24 7.69
CA TRP A 143 -16.87 10.65 8.05
C TRP A 143 -15.44 11.04 8.34
N ILE A 144 -15.13 12.32 8.17
CA ILE A 144 -13.92 12.90 8.74
C ILE A 144 -14.05 12.83 10.27
N ILE A 145 -13.08 12.19 10.93
CA ILE A 145 -13.08 11.97 12.38
C ILE A 145 -11.84 12.53 13.04
N LEU A 146 -11.93 12.76 14.36
CA LEU A 146 -10.80 13.17 15.17
C LEU A 146 -9.77 12.04 15.26
N ARG A 147 -8.54 12.34 14.84
CA ARG A 147 -7.38 11.43 14.85
C ARG A 147 -6.17 12.07 15.52
N ASP A 148 -5.24 11.25 15.95
CA ASP A 148 -3.91 11.69 16.34
C ASP A 148 -3.01 11.91 15.10
N GLU A 149 -1.76 12.31 15.37
CA GLU A 149 -0.74 12.58 14.35
C GLU A 149 -0.44 11.38 13.44
N ASN A 150 -0.72 10.14 13.88
CA ASN A 150 -0.51 8.92 13.10
C ASN A 150 -1.78 8.42 12.40
N GLY A 151 -2.89 9.16 12.50
CA GLY A 151 -4.18 8.75 11.94
C GLY A 151 -4.97 7.77 12.80
N VAL A 152 -4.52 7.50 14.02
CA VAL A 152 -5.27 6.65 14.96
C VAL A 152 -6.47 7.43 15.48
N PRO A 153 -7.71 6.89 15.39
CA PRO A 153 -8.89 7.58 15.88
C PRO A 153 -8.82 7.82 17.39
N ILE A 154 -9.15 9.04 17.82
CA ILE A 154 -9.29 9.35 19.24
C ILE A 154 -10.73 9.00 19.64
N LEU A 155 -10.88 7.94 20.42
CA LEU A 155 -12.19 7.46 20.87
C LEU A 155 -12.70 8.23 22.08
N THR A 156 -14.03 8.28 22.25
CA THR A 156 -14.64 8.75 23.51
C THR A 156 -14.37 7.76 24.66
N ASP A 157 -14.69 8.15 25.90
CA ASP A 157 -14.60 7.25 27.06
C ASP A 157 -15.50 6.00 26.89
N GLU A 158 -16.57 6.11 26.10
CA GLU A 158 -17.49 5.03 25.72
C GLU A 158 -17.00 4.19 24.52
N GLY A 159 -15.89 4.57 23.88
CA GLY A 159 -15.29 3.82 22.77
C GLY A 159 -15.82 4.19 21.38
N TRP A 160 -16.44 5.36 21.20
CA TRP A 160 -16.96 5.81 19.91
C TRP A 160 -15.95 6.66 19.15
N VAL A 161 -15.96 6.56 17.82
CA VAL A 161 -15.26 7.51 16.94
C VAL A 161 -15.94 8.87 17.00
N GLN A 162 -15.18 9.95 16.82
CA GLN A 162 -15.68 11.33 17.01
C GLN A 162 -15.61 12.10 15.68
N PRO A 163 -16.73 12.25 14.95
CA PRO A 163 -16.78 13.03 13.72
C PRO A 163 -16.55 14.53 13.97
N ILE A 164 -15.93 15.19 12.98
CA ILE A 164 -15.66 16.63 13.01
C ILE A 164 -16.35 17.35 11.85
N ASP A 165 -16.78 18.57 12.10
CA ASP A 165 -17.39 19.43 11.08
C ASP A 165 -16.33 20.16 10.23
N SER A 166 -16.79 20.95 9.25
CA SER A 166 -15.91 21.68 8.33
C SER A 166 -15.01 22.72 9.00
N GLU A 167 -15.26 23.07 10.26
CA GLU A 167 -14.44 24.00 11.05
C GLU A 167 -13.47 23.25 11.98
N GLY A 168 -13.52 21.90 11.99
CA GLY A 168 -12.72 21.04 12.84
C GLY A 168 -13.28 20.90 14.26
N GLU A 169 -14.55 21.29 14.48
CA GLU A 169 -15.21 21.14 15.77
C GLU A 169 -15.87 19.76 15.90
N LEU A 170 -15.91 19.23 17.14
CA LEU A 170 -16.50 17.92 17.40
C LEU A 170 -18.03 17.98 17.29
N ILE A 171 -18.58 17.03 16.56
CA ILE A 171 -20.03 16.86 16.44
C ILE A 171 -20.52 16.02 17.63
N ALA A 172 -21.57 16.50 18.31
CA ALA A 172 -22.14 15.79 19.45
C ALA A 172 -22.72 14.43 19.03
N LEU A 173 -22.47 13.40 19.83
CA LEU A 173 -22.98 12.04 19.64
C LEU A 173 -24.18 11.75 20.56
N ASP A 174 -25.06 10.86 20.12
CA ASP A 174 -26.15 10.30 20.93
C ASP A 174 -25.70 9.11 21.81
N GLU A 175 -26.64 8.46 22.49
CA GLU A 175 -26.34 7.32 23.39
C GLU A 175 -25.85 6.08 22.62
N GLU A 176 -26.09 6.02 21.32
CA GLU A 176 -25.70 4.95 20.40
C GLU A 176 -24.41 5.26 19.63
N GLY A 177 -23.78 6.42 19.86
CA GLY A 177 -22.54 6.82 19.20
C GLY A 177 -22.73 7.43 17.81
N HIS A 178 -23.95 7.83 17.44
CA HIS A 178 -24.22 8.50 16.17
C HIS A 178 -24.26 10.03 16.32
N PRO A 179 -23.85 10.79 15.29
CA PRO A 179 -24.01 12.23 15.26
C PRO A 179 -25.45 12.68 15.50
N VAL A 180 -25.65 13.58 16.47
CA VAL A 180 -26.96 14.19 16.76
C VAL A 180 -27.44 15.04 15.57
N ASP A 181 -26.51 15.65 14.83
CA ASP A 181 -26.77 16.37 13.59
C ASP A 181 -25.85 15.86 12.48
N GLU A 182 -26.33 14.89 11.71
CA GLU A 182 -25.61 14.33 10.56
C GLU A 182 -25.30 15.38 9.48
N THR A 183 -26.04 16.50 9.41
CA THR A 183 -25.81 17.51 8.36
C THR A 183 -24.52 18.32 8.54
N LEU A 184 -23.90 18.21 9.72
CA LEU A 184 -22.60 18.79 10.02
C LEU A 184 -21.44 17.86 9.65
N THR A 185 -21.71 16.58 9.41
CA THR A 185 -20.68 15.60 9.07
C THR A 185 -20.11 15.86 7.68
N GLN A 186 -18.86 15.47 7.49
CA GLN A 186 -18.17 15.53 6.20
C GLN A 186 -17.91 14.11 5.73
N GLU A 187 -18.50 13.73 4.61
CA GLU A 187 -18.29 12.40 4.03
C GLU A 187 -16.89 12.28 3.42
N VAL A 188 -16.28 11.11 3.58
CA VAL A 188 -15.01 10.77 2.94
C VAL A 188 -15.29 10.01 1.64
N GLU A 189 -14.91 10.62 0.52
CA GLU A 189 -15.10 10.05 -0.81
C GLU A 189 -13.93 9.13 -1.18
N MET A 190 -14.12 7.82 -1.10
CA MET A 190 -13.07 6.84 -1.44
C MET A 190 -12.85 6.67 -2.96
N GLY A 191 -13.78 7.12 -3.80
CA GLY A 191 -13.62 7.01 -5.25
C GLY A 191 -13.20 5.61 -5.74
N ARG A 192 -12.05 5.52 -6.44
CA ARG A 192 -11.39 4.27 -6.88
C ARG A 192 -10.88 3.39 -5.74
N LEU A 193 -10.50 3.97 -4.61
CA LEU A 193 -10.04 3.23 -3.43
C LEU A 193 -11.15 2.42 -2.76
N ASN A 194 -12.42 2.60 -3.14
CA ASN A 194 -13.49 1.66 -2.77
C ASN A 194 -13.17 0.20 -3.15
N VAL A 195 -12.23 -0.03 -4.08
CA VAL A 195 -11.72 -1.37 -4.37
C VAL A 195 -11.11 -2.07 -3.15
N GLY A 196 -10.66 -1.35 -2.12
CA GLY A 196 -10.18 -1.96 -0.88
C GLY A 196 -11.25 -2.73 -0.12
N ARG A 197 -12.53 -2.52 -0.44
CA ARG A 197 -13.65 -3.31 0.09
C ARG A 197 -13.98 -4.55 -0.75
N ALA A 198 -13.32 -4.72 -1.89
CA ALA A 198 -13.50 -5.88 -2.75
C ALA A 198 -12.84 -7.12 -2.11
N PRO A 199 -13.24 -8.33 -2.52
CA PRO A 199 -12.56 -9.54 -2.06
C PRO A 199 -11.05 -9.49 -2.37
N ASN A 200 -10.22 -9.98 -1.44
CA ASN A 200 -8.75 -9.98 -1.56
C ASN A 200 -8.24 -10.53 -2.89
N SER A 201 -8.95 -11.50 -3.49
CA SER A 201 -8.59 -12.08 -4.79
C SER A 201 -8.51 -11.08 -5.94
N VAL A 202 -9.10 -9.88 -5.80
CA VAL A 202 -8.94 -8.78 -6.77
C VAL A 202 -7.53 -8.20 -6.73
N LEU A 203 -6.96 -8.00 -5.54
CA LEU A 203 -5.60 -7.49 -5.37
C LEU A 203 -4.56 -8.57 -5.53
N ASP A 204 -4.84 -9.82 -5.11
CA ASP A 204 -3.91 -10.95 -5.25
C ASP A 204 -3.43 -11.13 -6.70
N ARG A 205 -4.37 -11.08 -7.66
CA ARG A 205 -4.03 -11.20 -9.08
C ARG A 205 -3.10 -10.07 -9.56
N ARG A 206 -3.25 -8.88 -9.01
CA ARG A 206 -2.47 -7.69 -9.39
C ARG A 206 -1.09 -7.72 -8.78
N ALA A 207 -0.99 -8.22 -7.55
CA ALA A 207 0.29 -8.54 -6.93
C ALA A 207 1.08 -9.58 -7.75
N GLU A 208 0.43 -10.64 -8.25
CA GLU A 208 1.07 -11.61 -9.15
C GLU A 208 1.58 -10.97 -10.44
N GLU A 209 0.80 -10.07 -11.06
CA GLU A 209 1.22 -9.32 -12.26
C GLU A 209 2.46 -8.45 -11.96
N VAL A 210 2.48 -7.73 -10.84
CA VAL A 210 3.64 -6.94 -10.38
C VAL A 210 4.87 -7.82 -10.15
N ILE A 211 4.73 -8.96 -9.47
CA ILE A 211 5.86 -9.88 -9.21
C ILE A 211 6.48 -10.33 -10.52
N ASN A 212 5.66 -10.72 -11.50
CA ASN A 212 6.16 -11.16 -12.80
C ASN A 212 6.90 -10.05 -13.55
N LEU A 213 6.39 -8.81 -13.49
CA LEU A 213 7.05 -7.66 -14.10
C LEU A 213 8.41 -7.39 -13.46
N LEU A 214 8.49 -7.41 -12.12
CA LEU A 214 9.73 -7.17 -11.39
C LEU A 214 10.76 -8.30 -11.57
N GLN A 215 10.32 -9.54 -11.77
CA GLN A 215 11.21 -10.67 -12.04
C GLN A 215 11.82 -10.63 -13.44
N ASP A 216 11.14 -10.05 -14.44
CA ASP A 216 11.68 -9.86 -15.79
C ASP A 216 12.50 -8.56 -15.94
N ALA A 217 12.45 -7.69 -14.92
CA ALA A 217 13.14 -6.42 -14.94
C ALA A 217 14.66 -6.59 -15.10
N THR A 218 15.24 -5.89 -16.07
CA THR A 218 16.69 -5.76 -16.23
C THR A 218 17.24 -4.45 -15.66
N GLU A 219 16.37 -3.46 -15.51
CA GLU A 219 16.64 -2.17 -14.88
C GLU A 219 15.35 -1.64 -14.24
N LEU A 220 15.49 -0.94 -13.11
CA LEU A 220 14.42 -0.26 -12.42
C LEU A 220 14.75 1.22 -12.29
N SER A 221 13.72 2.06 -12.41
CA SER A 221 13.78 3.48 -12.12
C SER A 221 12.40 3.96 -11.68
N THR A 222 12.25 5.26 -11.41
CA THR A 222 10.96 5.88 -11.14
C THR A 222 10.65 6.96 -12.17
N ASP A 223 9.37 7.20 -12.41
CA ASP A 223 8.93 8.40 -13.12
C ASP A 223 8.95 9.63 -12.20
N ALA A 224 8.63 10.80 -12.76
CA ALA A 224 8.61 12.05 -12.00
C ALA A 224 7.59 12.08 -10.86
N ALA A 225 6.64 11.14 -10.81
CA ALA A 225 5.69 11.01 -9.72
C ALA A 225 6.03 9.87 -8.74
N GLY A 226 7.19 9.22 -8.90
CA GLY A 226 7.64 8.12 -8.05
C GLY A 226 7.05 6.74 -8.39
N ARG A 227 6.34 6.59 -9.52
CA ARG A 227 5.86 5.27 -9.97
C ARG A 227 7.02 4.47 -10.54
N LEU A 228 7.02 3.15 -10.32
CA LEU A 228 8.05 2.29 -10.87
C LEU A 228 8.02 2.25 -12.40
N VAL A 229 9.20 2.37 -12.99
CA VAL A 229 9.46 2.18 -14.41
C VAL A 229 10.39 0.99 -14.56
N ILE A 230 9.91 -0.01 -15.28
CA ILE A 230 10.60 -1.28 -15.49
C ILE A 230 11.12 -1.30 -16.91
N THR A 231 12.41 -1.58 -17.08
CA THR A 231 12.97 -1.98 -18.37
C THR A 231 12.97 -3.50 -18.44
N ASP A 232 12.23 -4.07 -19.38
CA ASP A 232 12.11 -5.50 -19.56
C ASP A 232 13.36 -6.14 -20.20
N SER A 233 13.32 -7.45 -20.40
CA SER A 233 14.41 -8.20 -21.05
C SER A 233 14.62 -7.88 -22.54
N ASP A 234 13.61 -7.30 -23.20
CA ASP A 234 13.67 -6.82 -24.58
C ASP A 234 14.22 -5.38 -24.69
N GLY A 235 14.43 -4.70 -23.56
CA GLY A 235 14.94 -3.35 -23.44
C GLY A 235 13.87 -2.27 -23.61
N GLU A 236 12.59 -2.62 -23.50
CA GLU A 236 11.47 -1.69 -23.52
C GLU A 236 11.14 -1.23 -22.11
N ALA A 237 10.98 0.09 -21.93
CA ALA A 237 10.67 0.70 -20.65
C ALA A 237 9.17 0.96 -20.52
N HIS A 238 8.58 0.48 -19.42
CA HIS A 238 7.17 0.63 -19.12
C HIS A 238 6.96 1.09 -17.68
N THR A 239 6.18 2.14 -17.50
CA THR A 239 5.72 2.57 -16.18
C THR A 239 4.59 1.67 -15.70
N ILE A 240 4.61 1.26 -14.43
CA ILE A 240 3.46 0.63 -13.78
C ILE A 240 2.36 1.69 -13.61
N ASP A 241 1.47 1.78 -14.57
CA ASP A 241 0.39 2.78 -14.63
C ASP A 241 -0.96 2.26 -14.14
N SER A 242 -1.05 0.95 -13.87
CA SER A 242 -2.26 0.31 -13.35
C SER A 242 -2.51 0.71 -11.88
N PRO A 243 -3.70 1.22 -11.56
CA PRO A 243 -4.03 1.64 -10.19
C PRO A 243 -3.98 0.49 -9.20
N LEU A 244 -4.42 -0.71 -9.62
CA LEU A 244 -4.46 -1.86 -8.73
C LEU A 244 -3.10 -2.52 -8.54
N GLU A 245 -2.19 -2.39 -9.51
CA GLU A 245 -0.80 -2.84 -9.36
C GLU A 245 -0.08 -1.93 -8.37
N ASN A 246 -0.24 -0.62 -8.50
CA ASN A 246 0.28 0.34 -7.53
C ASN A 246 -0.32 0.11 -6.13
N LEU A 247 -1.64 -0.12 -6.02
CA LEU A 247 -2.26 -0.44 -4.74
C LEU A 247 -1.73 -1.75 -4.15
N ALA A 248 -1.43 -2.76 -4.97
CA ALA A 248 -0.84 -4.01 -4.49
C ALA A 248 0.57 -3.79 -3.92
N ILE A 249 1.41 -2.97 -4.57
CA ILE A 249 2.74 -2.60 -4.05
C ILE A 249 2.59 -1.84 -2.73
N TYR A 250 1.70 -0.85 -2.68
CA TYR A 250 1.38 -0.09 -1.47
C TYR A 250 1.07 -0.99 -0.27
N VAL A 251 0.16 -1.95 -0.46
CA VAL A 251 -0.22 -2.90 0.60
C VAL A 251 0.96 -3.77 1.01
N ALA A 252 1.74 -4.26 0.06
CA ALA A 252 2.90 -5.12 0.33
C ALA A 252 3.94 -4.39 1.20
N LEU A 253 4.29 -3.16 0.86
CA LEU A 253 5.27 -2.37 1.62
C LEU A 253 4.75 -2.03 3.02
N LEU A 254 3.54 -1.51 3.16
CA LEU A 254 3.05 -1.10 4.49
C LEU A 254 2.74 -2.28 5.42
N THR A 255 2.48 -3.46 4.87
CA THR A 255 2.19 -4.67 5.66
C THR A 255 3.45 -5.47 5.98
N GLN A 256 4.37 -5.60 5.03
CA GLN A 256 5.49 -6.55 5.10
C GLN A 256 6.86 -5.87 5.03
N GLY A 257 6.94 -4.59 4.67
CA GLY A 257 8.19 -3.94 4.27
C GLY A 257 8.84 -4.63 3.06
N SER A 258 8.06 -5.35 2.25
CA SER A 258 8.58 -6.05 1.07
C SER A 258 7.48 -6.51 0.12
N ILE A 259 7.83 -6.58 -1.17
CA ILE A 259 7.08 -7.25 -2.22
C ILE A 259 7.51 -8.72 -2.22
N THR A 260 6.94 -9.49 -1.29
CA THR A 260 7.26 -10.92 -1.16
C THR A 260 7.04 -11.67 -2.49
N GLY A 261 7.96 -12.58 -2.82
CA GLY A 261 7.93 -13.35 -4.06
C GLY A 261 8.76 -12.72 -5.19
N VAL A 262 9.27 -11.51 -4.99
CA VAL A 262 10.31 -10.91 -5.84
C VAL A 262 11.69 -11.35 -5.33
N GLY A 263 12.58 -11.67 -6.26
CA GLY A 263 13.97 -12.01 -5.95
C GLY A 263 14.84 -10.75 -5.81
N ASP A 264 16.14 -10.94 -6.03
CA ASP A 264 17.10 -9.83 -6.12
C ASP A 264 16.71 -8.90 -7.26
N LEU A 265 16.54 -7.61 -6.98
CA LEU A 265 16.18 -6.60 -7.97
C LEU A 265 17.43 -6.07 -8.69
N PRO A 266 17.28 -5.50 -9.90
CA PRO A 266 18.41 -4.90 -10.61
C PRO A 266 19.00 -3.68 -9.88
N GLY A 267 20.20 -3.86 -9.33
CA GLY A 267 20.94 -2.80 -8.63
C GLY A 267 20.41 -2.52 -7.22
N ASP A 268 21.13 -1.69 -6.46
CA ASP A 268 20.90 -1.57 -5.01
C ASP A 268 19.83 -0.50 -4.64
N ALA A 269 19.39 0.30 -5.61
CA ALA A 269 18.53 1.48 -5.35
C ALA A 269 17.09 1.12 -4.94
N PHE A 270 16.67 -0.12 -5.17
CA PHE A 270 15.32 -0.61 -4.90
C PHE A 270 15.31 -1.81 -3.94
N ASP A 271 16.43 -2.08 -3.26
CA ASP A 271 16.56 -3.21 -2.34
C ASP A 271 15.53 -3.15 -1.20
N TYR A 272 15.17 -1.93 -0.75
CA TYR A 272 14.14 -1.70 0.26
C TYR A 272 12.79 -2.32 -0.12
N LEU A 273 12.47 -2.45 -1.42
CA LEU A 273 11.25 -3.11 -1.87
C LEU A 273 11.20 -4.62 -1.55
N THR A 274 12.31 -5.23 -1.11
CA THR A 274 12.43 -6.68 -0.93
C THR A 274 13.12 -7.10 0.37
N ASP A 275 13.49 -6.16 1.24
CA ASP A 275 14.31 -6.46 2.43
C ASP A 275 13.51 -6.93 3.66
N GLY A 276 12.19 -6.72 3.64
CA GLY A 276 11.26 -7.14 4.69
C GLY A 276 11.23 -6.20 5.91
N VAL A 277 11.69 -4.96 5.75
CA VAL A 277 11.77 -3.96 6.82
C VAL A 277 11.03 -2.71 6.38
N LEU A 278 9.95 -2.37 7.07
CA LEU A 278 9.27 -1.09 6.85
C LEU A 278 10.15 0.06 7.36
N THR A 279 10.65 0.89 6.45
CA THR A 279 11.49 2.07 6.72
C THR A 279 10.81 3.37 6.26
N ALA A 280 11.48 4.50 6.50
CA ALA A 280 11.04 5.79 5.95
C ALA A 280 11.09 5.82 4.41
N GLU A 281 11.96 5.01 3.79
CA GLU A 281 12.08 4.91 2.33
C GLU A 281 10.86 4.19 1.74
N ASP A 282 10.40 3.11 2.38
CA ASP A 282 9.16 2.42 2.02
C ASP A 282 7.94 3.35 2.16
N LEU A 283 7.89 4.13 3.23
CA LEU A 283 6.83 5.13 3.42
C LEU A 283 6.86 6.16 2.28
N ALA A 284 8.03 6.72 1.95
CA ALA A 284 8.18 7.66 0.84
C ALA A 284 7.74 7.07 -0.51
N ALA A 285 8.17 5.85 -0.83
CA ALA A 285 7.76 5.17 -2.06
C ALA A 285 6.25 4.86 -2.07
N SER A 286 5.70 4.40 -0.95
CA SER A 286 4.28 4.06 -0.81
C SER A 286 3.36 5.25 -1.06
N ALA A 287 3.77 6.48 -0.74
CA ALA A 287 2.98 7.68 -1.03
C ALA A 287 2.71 7.82 -2.54
N SER A 288 3.72 7.54 -3.36
CA SER A 288 3.61 7.57 -4.83
C SER A 288 2.73 6.43 -5.37
N PHE A 289 2.82 5.24 -4.76
CA PHE A 289 1.96 4.11 -5.13
C PHE A 289 0.50 4.34 -4.76
N LEU A 290 0.24 4.95 -3.59
CA LEU A 290 -1.11 5.34 -3.21
C LEU A 290 -1.68 6.41 -4.15
N ALA A 291 -0.86 7.41 -4.49
CA ALA A 291 -1.21 8.46 -5.44
C ALA A 291 -1.64 7.91 -6.81
N ALA A 292 -0.95 6.87 -7.30
CA ALA A 292 -1.28 6.21 -8.55
C ALA A 292 -2.55 5.34 -8.47
N ALA A 293 -2.88 4.83 -7.28
CA ALA A 293 -4.06 4.01 -7.03
C ALA A 293 -5.36 4.83 -6.91
N THR A 294 -5.29 6.02 -6.29
CA THR A 294 -6.47 6.86 -6.03
C THR A 294 -7.00 7.57 -7.29
N ASP A 295 -8.11 8.29 -7.17
CA ASP A 295 -8.66 9.14 -8.21
C ASP A 295 -7.75 10.32 -8.52
N LYS A 296 -7.58 10.61 -9.83
CA LYS A 296 -6.69 11.68 -10.31
C LYS A 296 -7.15 13.10 -9.88
N THR A 297 -8.40 13.23 -9.46
CA THR A 297 -9.06 14.50 -9.15
C THR A 297 -9.92 14.36 -7.90
N GLY A 298 -10.21 15.47 -7.24
CA GLY A 298 -11.00 15.50 -5.98
C GLY A 298 -10.12 15.82 -4.79
N ALA A 299 -10.71 15.97 -3.60
CA ALA A 299 -9.93 16.14 -2.38
C ALA A 299 -9.34 14.78 -1.98
N PHE A 300 -8.05 14.75 -1.63
CA PHE A 300 -7.40 13.57 -1.06
C PHE A 300 -7.06 13.89 0.39
N THR A 301 -7.63 13.14 1.34
CA THR A 301 -7.56 13.49 2.78
C THR A 301 -6.84 12.42 3.58
N SER A 302 -6.36 12.78 4.78
CA SER A 302 -5.75 11.82 5.71
C SER A 302 -6.74 10.75 6.16
N ASP A 303 -8.03 11.09 6.30
CA ASP A 303 -9.08 10.09 6.53
C ASP A 303 -9.18 9.06 5.40
N GLU A 304 -9.03 9.47 4.14
CA GLU A 304 -9.01 8.53 3.02
C GLU A 304 -7.88 7.52 3.14
N VAL A 305 -6.67 7.99 3.48
CA VAL A 305 -5.51 7.12 3.75
C VAL A 305 -5.75 6.20 4.95
N ALA A 306 -6.27 6.73 6.05
CA ALA A 306 -6.51 5.93 7.26
C ALA A 306 -7.60 4.86 7.03
N TYR A 307 -8.65 5.19 6.29
CA TYR A 307 -9.71 4.25 5.94
C TYR A 307 -9.25 3.18 4.97
N ILE A 308 -8.52 3.54 3.91
CA ILE A 308 -8.02 2.53 2.97
C ILE A 308 -7.07 1.56 3.66
N ASN A 309 -6.24 2.03 4.60
CA ASN A 309 -5.37 1.17 5.39
C ASN A 309 -6.17 0.20 6.26
N ALA A 310 -7.22 0.67 6.91
CA ALA A 310 -8.10 -0.18 7.70
C ALA A 310 -8.84 -1.21 6.84
N PHE A 311 -9.35 -0.83 5.65
CA PHE A 311 -10.05 -1.76 4.75
C PHE A 311 -9.16 -2.83 4.16
N LEU A 312 -7.88 -2.52 3.95
CA LEU A 312 -6.89 -3.43 3.40
C LEU A 312 -6.17 -4.25 4.48
N ASP A 313 -6.64 -4.19 5.74
CA ASP A 313 -6.06 -4.88 6.90
C ASP A 313 -4.56 -4.54 7.12
N ILE A 314 -4.14 -3.32 6.77
CA ILE A 314 -2.75 -2.86 6.95
C ILE A 314 -2.53 -2.48 8.42
N ASN A 315 -1.72 -3.26 9.13
CA ASN A 315 -1.32 -3.03 10.53
C ASN A 315 -2.50 -2.64 11.45
N THR A 316 -3.62 -3.34 11.32
CA THR A 316 -4.86 -2.96 12.01
C THR A 316 -4.93 -3.46 13.45
N VAL A 317 -5.50 -2.63 14.32
CA VAL A 317 -5.92 -2.98 15.68
C VAL A 317 -7.43 -2.80 15.79
N THR A 318 -8.09 -3.67 16.55
CA THR A 318 -9.49 -3.49 16.93
C THR A 318 -9.57 -3.11 18.41
N GLU A 319 -10.14 -1.94 18.68
CA GLU A 319 -10.42 -1.46 20.02
C GLU A 319 -11.93 -1.40 20.29
N GLY A 320 -12.31 -1.62 21.55
CA GLY A 320 -13.70 -1.72 21.97
C GLY A 320 -14.41 -2.92 21.35
N ASP A 321 -15.71 -2.75 21.10
CA ASP A 321 -16.53 -3.83 20.55
C ASP A 321 -16.41 -3.97 19.02
N ASN A 322 -16.08 -2.91 18.26
CA ASN A 322 -16.08 -2.95 16.79
C ASN A 322 -15.21 -1.90 16.05
N VAL A 323 -14.34 -1.11 16.71
CA VAL A 323 -13.58 -0.07 16.00
C VAL A 323 -12.24 -0.61 15.52
N THR A 324 -12.12 -0.85 14.22
CA THR A 324 -10.87 -1.28 13.58
C THR A 324 -10.20 -0.09 12.87
N TYR A 325 -8.92 0.12 13.16
CA TYR A 325 -8.11 1.18 12.55
C TYR A 325 -6.68 0.70 12.31
N SER A 326 -6.00 1.33 11.36
CA SER A 326 -4.59 1.06 11.05
C SER A 326 -3.66 1.79 12.01
N VAL A 327 -2.55 1.16 12.37
CA VAL A 327 -1.48 1.74 13.19
C VAL A 327 -0.19 1.74 12.39
N ILE A 328 0.18 2.91 11.87
CA ILE A 328 1.43 3.16 11.16
C ILE A 328 2.14 4.30 11.87
N ASP A 329 3.45 4.16 12.08
CA ASP A 329 4.27 5.19 12.72
C ASP A 329 4.85 6.12 11.65
N TYR A 330 4.31 7.34 11.58
CA TYR A 330 4.78 8.37 10.66
C TYR A 330 5.84 9.29 11.28
N SER A 331 6.28 9.04 12.52
CA SER A 331 7.17 9.96 13.26
C SER A 331 8.51 10.23 12.57
N ASN A 332 9.00 9.28 11.77
CA ASN A 332 10.25 9.40 11.01
C ASN A 332 10.02 9.80 9.54
N PHE A 333 8.78 10.00 9.12
CA PHE A 333 8.46 10.43 7.76
C PHE A 333 8.72 11.92 7.61
N THR A 334 9.36 12.30 6.51
CA THR A 334 9.63 13.70 6.15
C THR A 334 9.30 13.91 4.69
N TYR A 335 8.69 15.05 4.38
CA TYR A 335 8.37 15.47 3.04
C TYR A 335 8.78 16.93 2.83
N ASP A 336 9.50 17.16 1.75
CA ASP A 336 9.87 18.47 1.24
C ASP A 336 9.61 18.43 -0.28
N ARG A 337 8.77 19.34 -0.76
CA ARG A 337 8.34 19.36 -2.15
C ARG A 337 9.47 19.79 -3.08
N SER A 338 10.30 20.76 -2.65
CA SER A 338 11.44 21.20 -3.43
C SER A 338 12.47 20.09 -3.59
N ASP A 339 12.78 19.34 -2.52
CA ASP A 339 13.65 18.16 -2.57
C ASP A 339 13.09 17.08 -3.50
N ALA A 340 11.77 16.94 -3.57
CA ALA A 340 11.10 15.94 -4.40
C ALA A 340 11.04 16.32 -5.90
N TYR A 341 10.89 17.60 -6.24
CA TYR A 341 10.54 18.01 -7.61
C TYR A 341 11.38 19.13 -8.24
N GLU A 342 12.20 19.86 -7.48
CA GLU A 342 13.04 20.93 -8.04
C GLU A 342 14.07 20.33 -9.01
N GLY A 343 14.08 20.83 -10.26
CA GLY A 343 14.99 20.35 -11.30
C GLY A 343 14.55 19.04 -11.96
N VAL A 344 13.37 18.50 -11.62
CA VAL A 344 12.80 17.33 -12.26
C VAL A 344 12.15 17.75 -13.58
N GLU A 345 12.87 17.53 -14.68
CA GLU A 345 12.39 17.85 -16.03
C GLU A 345 11.61 16.70 -16.67
N VAL A 346 10.45 17.02 -17.27
CA VAL A 346 9.63 16.07 -18.04
C VAL A 346 9.28 16.63 -19.41
N ASN A 347 9.14 15.74 -20.40
CA ASN A 347 8.69 16.11 -21.73
C ASN A 347 7.17 16.03 -21.83
N VAL A 348 6.52 17.14 -22.15
CA VAL A 348 5.06 17.24 -22.25
C VAL A 348 4.64 17.93 -23.54
N LEU A 349 3.39 17.70 -23.95
CA LEU A 349 2.78 18.44 -25.05
C LEU A 349 2.29 19.81 -24.60
N VAL A 350 2.86 20.87 -25.19
CA VAL A 350 2.46 22.26 -24.96
C VAL A 350 1.74 22.80 -26.21
N GLN A 351 0.56 23.39 -26.03
CA GLN A 351 -0.18 24.03 -27.11
C GLN A 351 0.43 25.40 -27.43
N GLN A 352 0.76 25.60 -28.69
CA GLN A 352 1.31 26.84 -29.23
C GLN A 352 0.20 27.84 -29.60
N ASP A 353 0.56 29.12 -29.76
CA ASP A 353 -0.36 30.21 -30.13
C ASP A 353 -1.11 29.96 -31.45
N ASP A 354 -0.57 29.13 -32.33
CA ASP A 354 -1.17 28.75 -33.61
C ASP A 354 -2.12 27.54 -33.52
N GLY A 355 -2.32 27.00 -32.32
CA GLY A 355 -3.15 25.84 -32.02
C GLY A 355 -2.48 24.48 -32.26
N THR A 356 -1.20 24.45 -32.66
CA THR A 356 -0.41 23.22 -32.75
C THR A 356 0.11 22.77 -31.39
N TRP A 357 0.54 21.51 -31.28
CA TRP A 357 1.14 20.97 -30.06
C TRP A 357 2.60 20.60 -30.33
N THR A 358 3.50 20.98 -29.44
CA THR A 358 4.93 20.64 -29.51
C THR A 358 5.40 20.02 -28.21
N VAL A 359 6.38 19.14 -28.31
CA VAL A 359 7.03 18.55 -27.14
C VAL A 359 7.99 19.58 -26.56
N GLU A 360 7.81 19.92 -25.29
CA GLU A 360 8.71 20.80 -24.54
C GLU A 360 9.14 20.13 -23.24
N SER A 361 10.38 20.40 -22.82
CA SER A 361 10.90 20.01 -21.50
C SER A 361 10.48 21.07 -20.49
N VAL A 362 9.80 20.65 -19.43
CA VAL A 362 9.32 21.54 -18.36
C VAL A 362 9.74 21.00 -17.00
N ASP A 363 10.01 21.91 -16.08
CA ASP A 363 10.28 21.58 -14.68
C ASP A 363 8.97 21.34 -13.93
N ILE A 364 8.87 20.23 -13.19
CA ILE A 364 7.66 19.85 -12.46
C ILE A 364 7.36 20.83 -11.32
N TYR A 365 8.39 21.27 -10.58
CA TYR A 365 8.23 22.16 -9.44
C TYR A 365 7.66 23.52 -9.87
N GLU A 366 8.19 24.11 -10.94
CA GLU A 366 7.66 25.33 -11.53
C GLU A 366 6.27 25.11 -12.13
N THR A 367 6.09 24.06 -12.93
CA THR A 367 4.89 23.93 -13.78
C THR A 367 3.66 23.45 -13.01
N VAL A 368 3.81 22.47 -12.12
CA VAL A 368 2.70 21.88 -11.36
C VAL A 368 2.44 22.69 -10.09
N PHE A 369 3.51 23.11 -9.41
CA PHE A 369 3.40 23.72 -8.08
C PHE A 369 3.66 25.23 -8.07
N GLY A 370 4.11 25.83 -9.17
CA GLY A 370 4.30 27.28 -9.28
C GLY A 370 5.41 27.82 -8.37
N ASP A 371 6.48 27.03 -8.18
CA ASP A 371 7.57 27.32 -7.23
C ASP A 371 7.09 27.46 -5.77
N VAL A 372 5.92 26.91 -5.45
CA VAL A 372 5.37 26.93 -4.09
C VAL A 372 5.82 25.68 -3.36
N ASP A 373 6.59 25.89 -2.32
CA ASP A 373 7.10 24.81 -1.49
C ASP A 373 6.04 24.29 -0.49
N ALA A 374 6.25 23.07 -0.01
CA ALA A 374 5.60 22.52 1.17
C ALA A 374 6.55 21.57 1.91
N GLU A 375 6.67 21.83 3.21
CA GLU A 375 7.45 21.01 4.13
C GLU A 375 6.51 20.46 5.21
N ALA A 376 6.56 19.15 5.45
CA ALA A 376 5.80 18.50 6.49
C ALA A 376 6.55 17.25 6.99
N ALA A 377 6.37 16.89 8.26
CA ALA A 377 7.03 15.73 8.84
C ALA A 377 6.23 15.12 9.98
N GLY A 378 6.54 13.87 10.30
CA GLY A 378 6.14 13.22 11.55
C GLY A 378 4.66 12.85 11.66
N THR A 379 3.86 13.05 10.62
CA THR A 379 2.39 12.97 10.67
C THR A 379 1.80 12.27 9.46
N LEU A 380 0.61 11.71 9.61
CA LEU A 380 -0.21 11.22 8.50
C LEU A 380 -0.53 12.34 7.52
N ASP A 381 -0.77 13.57 7.98
CA ASP A 381 -1.01 14.70 7.07
C ASP A 381 0.21 15.02 6.19
N ALA A 382 1.44 14.90 6.72
CA ALA A 382 2.66 15.01 5.92
C ALA A 382 2.73 13.93 4.83
N TYR A 383 2.38 12.70 5.19
CA TYR A 383 2.31 11.58 4.25
C TYR A 383 1.25 11.80 3.18
N THR A 384 0.05 12.25 3.57
CA THR A 384 -1.04 12.59 2.65
C THR A 384 -0.63 13.72 1.71
N GLN A 385 0.08 14.74 2.19
CA GLN A 385 0.59 15.83 1.34
C GLN A 385 1.55 15.29 0.27
N ALA A 386 2.48 14.40 0.63
CA ALA A 386 3.39 13.78 -0.33
C ALA A 386 2.64 12.97 -1.42
N ALA A 387 1.64 12.19 -1.01
CA ALA A 387 0.81 11.42 -1.93
C ALA A 387 -0.09 12.32 -2.80
N ASP A 388 -0.65 13.41 -2.27
CA ASP A 388 -1.45 14.35 -3.06
C ASP A 388 -0.61 15.11 -4.10
N ASP A 389 0.62 15.49 -3.75
CA ASP A 389 1.53 16.14 -4.69
C ASP A 389 1.97 15.16 -5.79
N ALA A 390 2.30 13.91 -5.45
CA ALA A 390 2.56 12.87 -6.45
C ALA A 390 1.33 12.66 -7.38
N ARG A 391 0.12 12.69 -6.82
CA ARG A 391 -1.14 12.57 -7.57
C ARG A 391 -1.34 13.74 -8.53
N ALA A 392 -1.00 14.96 -8.11
CA ALA A 392 -1.03 16.15 -8.96
C ALA A 392 -0.06 16.01 -10.16
N VAL A 393 1.15 15.50 -9.93
CA VAL A 393 2.12 15.21 -10.98
C VAL A 393 1.60 14.13 -11.93
N ILE A 394 1.02 13.04 -11.41
CA ILE A 394 0.41 11.98 -12.24
C ILE A 394 -0.71 12.54 -13.12
N ASN A 395 -1.54 13.42 -12.57
CA ASN A 395 -2.62 14.03 -13.33
C ASN A 395 -2.07 14.94 -14.44
N PHE A 396 -1.05 15.76 -14.12
CA PHE A 396 -0.38 16.60 -15.09
C PHE A 396 0.25 15.79 -16.25
N LEU A 397 1.01 14.74 -15.92
CA LEU A 397 1.66 13.90 -16.93
C LEU A 397 0.65 13.21 -17.85
N HIS A 398 -0.50 12.76 -17.32
CA HIS A 398 -1.55 12.16 -18.14
C HIS A 398 -2.28 13.17 -19.02
N GLU A 399 -2.47 14.41 -18.57
CA GLU A 399 -3.16 15.44 -19.35
C GLU A 399 -2.31 15.89 -20.56
N TYR A 400 -0.99 15.95 -20.39
CA TYR A 400 -0.06 16.44 -21.41
C TYR A 400 0.88 15.36 -21.97
N GLU A 401 0.46 14.10 -21.92
CA GLU A 401 1.25 12.96 -22.35
C GLU A 401 1.65 13.07 -23.83
N VAL A 402 2.92 12.76 -24.14
CA VAL A 402 3.44 12.72 -25.51
C VAL A 402 3.11 11.36 -26.13
N PRO A 403 2.28 11.28 -27.18
CA PRO A 403 1.95 10.01 -27.80
C PRO A 403 3.21 9.31 -28.34
N VAL A 404 3.32 8.01 -28.09
CA VAL A 404 4.42 7.17 -28.60
C VAL A 404 4.63 7.28 -30.13
N SER A 405 3.59 7.62 -30.90
CA SER A 405 3.72 7.84 -32.35
C SER A 405 4.48 9.12 -32.75
N THR A 406 4.54 10.14 -31.87
CA THR A 406 5.20 11.42 -32.20
C THR A 406 6.71 11.41 -31.96
N LEU A 407 7.23 10.48 -31.14
CA LEU A 407 8.67 10.32 -30.90
C LEU A 407 9.39 9.64 -32.09
N GLY A 408 8.67 8.85 -32.89
CA GLY A 408 9.19 8.17 -34.08
C GLY A 408 9.33 9.05 -35.33
N GLU A 409 8.65 10.20 -35.38
CA GLU A 409 8.72 11.12 -36.53
C GLU A 409 9.77 12.24 -36.36
N ALA A 410 10.28 12.47 -35.14
CA ALA A 410 11.28 13.49 -34.87
C ALA A 410 12.74 13.05 -35.16
N THR A 411 12.97 11.81 -35.60
CA THR A 411 14.30 11.22 -35.80
C THR A 411 14.63 10.81 -37.25
N ASN A 412 13.95 11.36 -38.26
CA ASN A 412 14.33 11.17 -39.68
C ASN A 412 14.82 12.44 -40.38
#